data_AF-A0A392S2E9-F1
#
_entry.id   AF-A0A392S2E9-F1
#
_cell.length_a   1.000
_cell.length_b   1.000
_cell.length_c   1.000
_cell.angle_alpha   90.00
_cell.angle_beta   90.00
_cell.angle_gamma   90.00
#
_symmetry.space_group_name_H-M   'P 1'
#
loop_
_entity.id
_entity.type
_entity.pdbx_description
1 polymer ?
#
loop_
_entity_poly.entity_id
_entity_poly.type
_entity_poly.pdbx_seq_one_letter_code
_entity_poly.pdbx_strand_id
1 'polypeptide(L)'
;IRDAALANDTLGRFLKEDCVSREILHTHTDLVKSNDLKDLLPYGFAIHHAGMTRTDRQLVEDLFAHGHVQVLVSTATLAWGVNLPAHTVIIKGTKVYNPEMGAWTELSPLDVT
;
A
#
# COMPACT_ATOMS: atom_id res chain seq x y z
N ILE A 1 -6.10 9.55 0.00
CA ILE A 1 -4.76 10.18 -0.08
C ILE A 1 -4.43 10.52 -1.53
N ARG A 2 -4.42 9.54 -2.46
CA ARG A 2 -4.27 9.80 -3.92
C ARG A 2 -5.17 10.94 -4.42
N ASP A 3 -6.49 10.83 -4.25
CA ASP A 3 -7.42 11.80 -4.83
C ASP A 3 -7.25 13.20 -4.24
N ALA A 4 -6.91 13.28 -2.94
CA ALA A 4 -6.58 14.54 -2.28
C ALA A 4 -5.25 15.12 -2.81
N ALA A 5 -4.26 14.28 -3.12
CA ALA A 5 -3.00 14.73 -3.72
C ALA A 5 -3.20 15.22 -5.15
N LEU A 6 -4.08 14.57 -5.91
CA LEU A 6 -4.47 14.97 -7.27
C LEU A 6 -5.23 16.30 -7.26
N ALA A 7 -6.23 16.44 -6.39
CA ALA A 7 -7.02 17.67 -6.27
C ALA A 7 -6.18 18.90 -5.85
N ASN A 8 -5.12 18.67 -5.08
CA ASN A 8 -4.23 19.73 -4.60
C ASN A 8 -2.97 19.92 -5.49
N ASP A 9 -2.86 19.21 -6.62
CA ASP A 9 -1.69 19.24 -7.51
C ASP A 9 -0.35 18.97 -6.78
N THR A 10 -0.38 18.02 -5.83
CA THR A 10 0.78 17.67 -4.99
C THR A 10 1.30 16.26 -5.26
N LEU A 11 0.81 15.62 -6.31
CA LEU A 11 1.20 14.26 -6.68
C LEU A 11 2.71 14.13 -6.95
N GLY A 12 3.31 15.17 -7.54
CA GLY A 12 4.76 15.23 -7.81
C GLY A 12 5.65 15.14 -6.56
N ARG A 13 5.08 15.30 -5.35
CA ARG A 13 5.79 15.09 -4.08
C ARG A 13 6.05 13.61 -3.79
N PHE A 14 5.20 12.72 -4.31
CA PHE A 14 5.36 11.29 -4.17
C PHE A 14 6.21 10.77 -5.33
N LEU A 15 5.76 10.96 -6.57
CA LEU A 15 6.45 10.46 -7.76
C LEU A 15 6.88 11.64 -8.64
N LYS A 16 8.18 11.85 -8.80
CA LYS A 16 8.70 12.87 -9.73
C LYS A 16 8.41 12.45 -11.17
N GLU A 17 8.09 13.41 -12.04
CA GLU A 17 7.67 13.11 -13.42
C GLU A 17 8.79 12.50 -14.27
N ASP A 18 10.05 12.90 -14.04
CA ASP A 18 11.24 12.44 -14.76
C ASP A 18 11.95 11.25 -14.10
N CYS A 19 11.20 10.28 -13.56
CA CYS A 19 11.82 9.15 -12.86
C CYS A 19 11.66 7.82 -13.59
N VAL A 20 12.75 7.05 -13.62
CA VAL A 20 12.79 5.64 -14.03
C VAL A 20 11.70 4.81 -13.33
N SER A 21 11.36 5.15 -12.09
CA SER A 21 10.27 4.51 -11.34
C SER A 21 8.91 4.63 -12.03
N ARG A 22 8.60 5.75 -12.69
CA ARG A 22 7.31 5.95 -13.37
C ARG A 22 7.16 5.00 -14.56
N GLU A 23 8.22 4.84 -15.34
CA GLU A 23 8.24 3.89 -16.46
C GLU A 23 8.10 2.45 -15.96
N ILE A 24 8.88 2.07 -14.93
CA ILE A 24 8.79 0.74 -14.30
C ILE A 24 7.36 0.47 -13.81
N LEU A 25 6.75 1.40 -13.09
CA LEU A 25 5.38 1.25 -12.58
C LEU A 25 4.38 1.10 -13.72
N HIS A 26 4.54 1.84 -14.82
CA HIS A 26 3.67 1.74 -15.98
C HIS A 26 3.80 0.39 -16.68
N THR A 27 5.01 -0.14 -16.86
CA THR A 27 5.23 -1.47 -17.44
C THR A 27 4.59 -2.56 -16.59
N HIS A 28 4.70 -2.46 -15.26
CA HIS A 28 4.15 -3.47 -14.36
C HIS A 28 2.63 -3.33 -14.17
N THR A 29 2.04 -2.17 -14.47
CA THR A 29 0.59 -1.93 -14.39
C THR A 29 -0.19 -2.90 -15.28
N ASP A 30 0.30 -3.20 -16.47
CA ASP A 30 -0.37 -4.11 -17.41
C ASP A 30 -0.30 -5.58 -16.97
N LEU A 31 0.67 -5.94 -16.13
CA LEU A 31 0.87 -7.30 -15.62
C LEU A 31 -0.07 -7.66 -14.46
N VAL A 32 -0.58 -6.64 -13.77
CA VAL A 32 -1.42 -6.83 -12.59
C VAL A 32 -2.83 -7.24 -12.99
N LYS A 33 -3.46 -8.10 -12.18
CA LYS A 33 -4.87 -8.48 -12.43
C LYS A 33 -5.87 -7.59 -11.72
N SER A 34 -5.49 -7.02 -10.58
CA SER A 34 -6.35 -6.14 -9.79
C SER A 34 -6.56 -4.79 -10.49
N ASN A 35 -7.81 -4.42 -10.74
CA ASN A 35 -8.17 -3.10 -11.27
C ASN A 35 -7.76 -1.99 -10.29
N ASP A 36 -7.90 -2.24 -8.98
CA ASP A 36 -7.50 -1.27 -7.95
C ASP A 36 -6.01 -0.95 -8.04
N LEU A 37 -5.16 -1.96 -8.27
CA LEU A 37 -3.73 -1.73 -8.45
C LEU A 37 -3.42 -1.02 -9.76
N LYS A 38 -4.15 -1.32 -10.85
CA LYS A 38 -3.97 -0.61 -12.11
C LYS A 38 -4.23 0.89 -11.99
N ASP A 39 -5.21 1.25 -11.17
CA ASP A 39 -5.59 2.64 -10.92
C ASP A 39 -4.65 3.37 -9.94
N LEU A 40 -3.78 2.64 -9.23
CA LEU A 40 -2.93 3.18 -8.17
C LEU A 40 -1.44 3.19 -8.54
N LEU A 41 -0.94 2.13 -9.17
CA LEU A 41 0.49 1.95 -9.46
C LEU A 41 1.10 3.08 -10.31
N PRO A 42 0.45 3.64 -11.35
CA PRO A 42 1.01 4.73 -12.14
C PRO A 42 1.33 5.99 -11.33
N TYR A 43 0.73 6.10 -10.13
CA TYR A 43 0.87 7.23 -9.22
C TYR A 43 1.87 6.95 -8.07
N GLY A 44 2.49 5.77 -8.04
CA GLY A 44 3.38 5.34 -6.96
C GLY A 44 2.64 4.92 -5.68
N PHE A 45 1.34 4.61 -5.77
CA PHE A 45 0.53 4.07 -4.69
C PHE A 45 0.26 2.59 -4.92
N ALA A 46 0.20 1.79 -3.86
CA ALA A 46 -0.22 0.40 -3.92
C ALA A 46 -1.03 -0.02 -2.69
N ILE A 47 -1.75 -1.14 -2.83
CA ILE A 47 -2.43 -1.82 -1.73
C ILE A 47 -1.84 -3.21 -1.53
N HIS A 48 -1.87 -3.72 -0.30
CA HIS A 48 -1.50 -5.09 0.01
C HIS A 48 -2.44 -5.68 1.07
N HIS A 49 -3.14 -6.76 0.75
CA HIS A 49 -3.97 -7.50 1.71
C HIS A 49 -4.11 -8.96 1.28
N ALA A 50 -4.52 -9.83 2.22
CA ALA A 50 -4.62 -11.28 1.98
C ALA A 50 -5.59 -11.70 0.87
N GLY A 51 -6.54 -10.82 0.50
CA GLY A 51 -7.50 -11.05 -0.58
C GLY A 51 -6.92 -10.88 -2.00
N MET A 52 -5.70 -10.39 -2.13
CA MET A 52 -5.02 -10.23 -3.41
C MET A 52 -4.38 -11.54 -3.88
N THR A 53 -4.23 -11.67 -5.20
CA THR A 53 -3.51 -12.81 -5.77
C THR A 53 -2.07 -12.83 -5.26
N ARG A 54 -1.50 -14.03 -5.09
CA ARG A 54 -0.11 -14.17 -4.62
C ARG A 54 0.88 -13.43 -5.52
N THR A 55 0.65 -13.47 -6.83
CA THR A 55 1.48 -12.77 -7.83
C THR A 55 1.43 -11.26 -7.65
N ASP A 56 0.24 -10.68 -7.48
CA ASP A 56 0.12 -9.22 -7.27
C ASP A 56 0.76 -8.79 -5.94
N ARG A 57 0.65 -9.61 -4.89
CA ARG A 57 1.30 -9.34 -3.60
C ARG A 57 2.82 -9.30 -3.71
N GLN A 58 3.41 -10.31 -4.35
CA GLN A 58 4.86 -10.38 -4.58
C GLN A 58 5.36 -9.20 -5.41
N LEU A 59 4.62 -8.84 -6.46
CA LEU A 59 4.95 -7.68 -7.28
C LEU A 59 4.95 -6.38 -6.46
N VAL A 60 3.93 -6.16 -5.63
CA VAL A 60 3.84 -4.97 -4.77
C VAL A 60 4.96 -4.94 -3.73
N GLU A 61 5.29 -6.09 -3.12
CA GLU A 61 6.40 -6.23 -2.18
C GLU A 61 7.72 -5.83 -2.86
N ASP A 62 8.00 -6.36 -4.05
CA ASP A 62 9.21 -6.04 -4.81
C ASP A 62 9.26 -4.56 -5.19
N LEU A 63 8.17 -4.01 -5.75
CA LEU A 63 8.13 -2.59 -6.17
C LEU A 63 8.29 -1.63 -4.99
N PHE A 64 7.81 -1.99 -3.80
CA PHE A 64 8.00 -1.19 -2.59
C PHE A 64 9.42 -1.32 -2.03
N ALA A 65 9.97 -2.53 -1.98
CA ALA A 65 11.34 -2.76 -1.51
C ALA A 65 12.39 -2.03 -2.35
N HIS A 66 12.16 -1.90 -3.66
CA HIS A 66 13.02 -1.14 -4.57
C HIS A 66 12.73 0.37 -4.57
N GLY A 67 11.76 0.84 -3.78
CA GLY A 67 11.42 2.26 -3.67
C GLY A 67 10.73 2.83 -4.91
N HIS A 68 10.07 2.01 -5.73
CA HIS A 68 9.23 2.51 -6.82
C HIS A 68 7.85 2.93 -6.29
N VAL A 69 7.25 2.11 -5.43
CA VAL A 69 6.03 2.48 -4.69
C VAL A 69 6.43 3.32 -3.47
N GLN A 70 5.86 4.53 -3.36
CA GLN A 70 6.15 5.48 -2.28
C GLN A 70 5.18 5.34 -1.12
N VAL A 71 3.95 4.91 -1.42
CA VAL A 71 2.88 4.77 -0.42
C VAL A 71 2.24 3.41 -0.60
N LEU A 72 2.44 2.54 0.40
CA LEU A 72 1.79 1.24 0.50
C LEU A 72 0.74 1.27 1.61
N VAL A 73 -0.49 0.90 1.28
CA VAL A 73 -1.58 0.75 2.25
C VAL A 73 -1.83 -0.74 2.48
N SER A 74 -1.83 -1.17 3.74
CA SER A 74 -2.02 -2.58 4.06
C SER A 74 -2.85 -2.81 5.33
N THR A 75 -3.35 -4.03 5.50
CA THR A 75 -4.00 -4.52 6.71
C THR A 75 -2.97 -5.03 7.72
N ALA A 76 -3.33 -5.07 9.01
CA ALA A 76 -2.43 -5.45 10.11
C ALA A 76 -1.69 -6.79 9.88
N THR A 77 -2.29 -7.70 9.12
CA THR A 77 -1.69 -9.00 8.75
C THR A 77 -0.37 -8.92 7.97
N LEU A 78 -0.05 -7.79 7.33
CA LEU A 78 1.21 -7.64 6.60
C LEU A 78 2.41 -7.57 7.55
N ALA A 79 2.28 -6.91 8.71
CA ALA A 79 3.36 -6.70 9.67
C ALA A 79 3.95 -8.02 10.21
N TRP A 80 3.13 -9.08 10.24
CA TRP A 80 3.52 -10.40 10.73
C TRP A 80 4.09 -11.32 9.63
N GLY A 81 3.75 -11.06 8.36
CA GLY A 81 3.98 -12.03 7.27
C GLY A 81 5.11 -11.69 6.33
N VAL A 82 5.57 -10.43 6.28
CA VAL A 82 6.56 -9.95 5.31
C VAL A 82 7.51 -8.93 5.96
N ASN A 83 8.82 -9.14 5.81
CA ASN A 83 9.83 -8.18 6.27
C ASN A 83 10.00 -7.05 5.24
N LEU A 84 9.07 -6.10 5.27
CA LEU A 84 9.05 -4.96 4.34
C LEU A 84 9.29 -3.65 5.11
N PRO A 85 10.55 -3.30 5.43
CA PRO A 85 10.84 -2.11 6.22
C PRO A 85 10.44 -0.84 5.47
N ALA A 86 9.69 0.03 6.14
CA ALA A 86 9.33 1.36 5.64
C ALA A 86 9.96 2.43 6.53
N HIS A 87 10.40 3.54 5.93
CA HIS A 87 10.96 4.66 6.69
C HIS A 87 9.94 5.29 7.64
N THR A 88 8.67 5.38 7.20
CA THR A 88 7.58 5.96 7.97
C THR A 88 6.37 5.06 7.89
N VAL A 89 5.84 4.68 9.05
CA VAL A 89 4.60 3.88 9.17
C VAL A 89 3.51 4.75 9.81
N ILE A 90 2.33 4.78 9.19
CA ILE A 90 1.16 5.51 9.71
C ILE A 90 0.06 4.48 10.00
N ILE A 91 -0.32 4.35 11.26
CA ILE A 91 -1.44 3.51 11.69
C ILE A 91 -2.72 4.33 11.60
N LYS A 92 -3.56 4.02 10.60
CA LYS A 92 -4.84 4.71 10.40
C LYS A 92 -5.98 3.98 11.11
N GLY A 93 -6.44 4.57 12.20
CA GLY A 93 -7.55 4.04 13.01
C GLY A 93 -7.05 2.94 13.94
N THR A 94 -7.39 3.07 15.23
CA THR A 94 -6.96 2.12 16.27
C THR A 94 -8.07 1.18 16.70
N LYS A 95 -9.24 1.22 16.03
CA LYS A 95 -10.39 0.39 16.39
C LYS A 95 -10.56 -0.76 15.41
N VAL A 96 -10.69 -1.97 15.95
CA VAL A 96 -10.96 -3.20 15.21
C VAL A 96 -12.27 -3.80 15.72
N TYR A 97 -13.05 -4.40 14.83
CA TYR A 97 -14.29 -5.05 15.21
C TYR A 97 -14.00 -6.44 15.80
N ASN A 98 -14.42 -6.68 17.04
CA ASN A 98 -14.34 -7.99 17.69
C ASN A 98 -15.68 -8.73 17.52
N PRO A 99 -15.76 -9.79 16.69
CA PRO A 99 -16.99 -10.52 16.46
C PRO A 99 -17.45 -11.33 17.69
N GLU A 100 -16.55 -11.75 18.59
CA GLU A 100 -16.90 -12.47 19.81
C GLU A 100 -17.62 -11.57 20.82
N MET A 101 -17.25 -10.29 20.85
CA MET A 101 -17.87 -9.27 21.72
C MET A 101 -19.00 -8.50 21.03
N GLY A 102 -19.14 -8.61 19.71
CA GLY A 102 -20.07 -7.82 18.91
C GLY A 102 -19.82 -6.31 18.98
N ALA A 103 -18.57 -5.89 19.24
CA ALA A 103 -18.23 -4.51 19.54
C ALA A 103 -16.90 -4.08 18.89
N TRP A 104 -16.72 -2.77 18.72
CA TRP A 104 -15.44 -2.19 18.32
C TRP A 104 -14.52 -2.06 19.53
N THR A 105 -13.35 -2.69 19.45
CA THR A 105 -12.31 -2.66 20.49
C THR A 105 -11.07 -1.97 19.97
N GLU A 106 -10.20 -1.52 20.88
CA GLU A 106 -8.88 -0.98 20.48
C GLU A 106 -7.96 -2.10 19.96
N LEU A 107 -7.05 -1.72 19.07
CA LEU A 107 -5.97 -2.56 18.56
C LEU A 107 -5.10 -3.06 19.71
N SER A 108 -4.70 -4.33 19.63
CA SER A 108 -3.82 -4.93 20.64
C SER A 108 -2.45 -4.25 20.59
N PRO A 109 -1.77 -4.07 21.73
CA PRO A 109 -0.38 -3.60 21.75
C PRO A 109 0.56 -4.45 20.88
N LEU A 110 0.24 -5.74 20.70
CA LEU A 110 1.01 -6.67 19.85
C LEU A 110 0.89 -6.36 18.35
N ASP A 111 -0.17 -5.66 17.93
CA ASP A 111 -0.38 -5.27 16.53
C ASP A 111 0.28 -3.91 16.19
N VAL A 112 0.87 -3.24 17.18
CA VAL A 112 1.45 -1.89 17.07
C VAL A 112 3.00 -1.92 17.15
N THR A 113 3.57 -3.08 17.49
CA THR A 113 5.03 -3.33 17.60
C THR A 113 5.60 -3.94 16.33
#